data_AF-A0A2R6MZM8-F1
#
_entry.id   AF-A0A2R6MZM8-F1
#
_cell.length_a   1.000
_cell.length_b   1.000
_cell.length_c   1.000
_cell.angle_alpha   90.00
_cell.angle_beta   90.00
_cell.angle_gamma   90.00
#
_symmetry.space_group_name_H-M   'P 1'
#
loop_
_entity.id
_entity.type
_entity.pdbx_description
1 polymer ?
#
loop_
_entity_poly.entity_id
_entity_poly.type
_entity_poly.pdbx_seq_one_letter_code
_entity_poly.pdbx_strand_id
1 'polypeptide(L)' 'ENVQVQFERLVEGEFLSEEEAVAELLRLGLDAYNSGDTTPDMEEEVMDEMSEVFDTAGEPPGPDEDEHSL' A
#
# COMPACT_ATOMS: atom_id res chain seq x y z
N GLU A 1 -6.71 -1.92 10.83
CA GLU A 1 -6.67 -0.55 11.40
C GLU A 1 -6.83 0.45 10.25
N ASN A 2 -7.42 1.62 10.45
CA ASN A 2 -7.67 2.55 9.34
C ASN A 2 -6.34 3.18 8.87
N VAL A 3 -6.01 3.03 7.59
CA VAL A 3 -4.73 3.50 6.99
C VAL A 3 -4.52 4.99 7.21
N GLN A 4 -5.59 5.79 7.14
CA GLN A 4 -5.50 7.22 7.37
C GLN A 4 -5.13 7.55 8.82
N VAL A 5 -5.65 6.81 9.79
CA VAL A 5 -5.28 6.98 11.22
C VAL A 5 -3.81 6.61 11.46
N GLN A 6 -3.29 5.61 10.77
CA GLN A 6 -1.87 5.24 10.86
C GLN A 6 -0.98 6.33 10.25
N PHE A 7 -1.38 6.85 9.10
CA PHE A 7 -0.68 7.95 8.43
C PHE A 7 -0.68 9.22 9.30
N GLU A 8 -1.82 9.63 9.85
CA GLU A 8 -1.91 10.80 10.73
C GLU A 8 -0.96 10.71 11.94
N ARG A 9 -0.88 9.53 12.57
CA ARG A 9 0.06 9.30 13.69
C ARG A 9 1.53 9.40 13.26
N LEU A 10 1.86 8.91 12.07
CA LEU A 10 3.21 9.02 11.50
C LEU A 10 3.56 10.48 11.21
N VAL A 11 2.64 11.23 10.58
CA VAL A 11 2.81 12.66 10.28
C VAL A 11 3.04 13.45 11.56
N GLU A 12 2.22 13.23 12.60
CA GLU A 12 2.36 13.93 13.88
C GLU A 12 3.67 13.61 14.62
N GLY A 13 4.25 12.43 14.39
CA GLY A 13 5.46 11.97 15.07
C GLY A 13 6.77 12.37 14.41
N GLU A 14 6.82 12.41 13.08
CA GLU A 14 8.07 12.53 12.32
C GLU A 14 8.15 13.74 11.39
N PHE A 15 7.04 14.38 11.04
CA PHE A 15 6.99 15.41 9.99
C PHE A 15 6.51 16.76 10.50
N LEU A 16 6.90 17.85 9.83
CA LEU A 16 6.46 19.20 10.17
C LEU A 16 5.09 19.52 9.56
N SER A 17 4.74 18.87 8.45
CA SER A 17 3.42 18.98 7.82
C SER A 17 3.04 17.70 7.08
N GLU A 18 1.74 17.55 6.85
CA GLU A 18 1.20 16.48 6.01
C GLU A 18 1.73 16.55 4.58
N GLU A 19 1.86 17.76 4.02
CA GLU A 19 2.38 17.96 2.66
C GLU A 19 3.83 17.48 2.52
N GLU A 20 4.67 17.70 3.55
CA GLU A 20 6.04 17.18 3.61
C GLU A 20 6.06 15.65 3.67
N ALA A 21 5.20 15.06 4.52
CA ALA A 21 5.09 13.61 4.65
C ALA A 21 4.64 12.94 3.34
N VAL A 22 3.66 13.53 2.65
CA VAL A 22 3.20 13.05 1.34
C VAL A 22 4.30 13.17 0.29
N ALA A 23 5.03 14.29 0.27
CA ALA A 23 6.11 14.49 -0.69
C ALA A 23 7.23 13.46 -0.52
N GLU A 24 7.63 13.17 0.72
CA GLU A 24 8.66 12.15 0.97
C GLU A 24 8.17 10.72 0.72
N LEU A 25 6.91 10.41 1.05
CA LEU A 25 6.33 9.10 0.75
C LEU A 25 6.28 8.84 -0.75
N LEU A 26 5.88 9.83 -1.56
CA LEU A 26 5.89 9.74 -3.01
C LEU A 26 7.31 9.64 -3.57
N ARG A 27 8.26 10.38 -3.00
CA ARG A 27 9.66 10.32 -3.41
C ARG A 27 10.26 8.94 -3.16
N LEU A 28 10.05 8.37 -1.96
CA LEU A 28 10.53 7.03 -1.61
C LEU A 28 9.93 5.96 -2.53
N GLY A 29 8.63 6.05 -2.82
CA GLY A 29 7.95 5.14 -3.75
C GLY A 29 8.50 5.24 -5.18
N LEU A 30 8.79 6.45 -5.65
CA LEU A 30 9.42 6.67 -6.96
C LEU A 30 10.87 6.18 -6.99
N ASP A 31 11.64 6.41 -5.92
CA ASP A 31 13.02 5.95 -5.82
C ASP A 31 13.05 4.40 -5.81
N ALA A 32 12.17 3.76 -5.05
CA ALA A 32 12.00 2.30 -5.06
C ALA A 32 11.63 1.77 -6.45
N TYR A 33 10.61 2.37 -7.09
CA TYR A 33 10.18 1.98 -8.44
C TYR A 33 11.28 2.15 -9.50
N ASN A 34 12.03 3.25 -9.44
CA ASN A 34 13.09 3.56 -10.42
C ASN A 34 14.40 2.82 -10.13
N SER A 35 14.62 2.36 -8.89
CA SER A 35 15.85 1.68 -8.49
C SER A 35 16.05 0.34 -9.19
N GLY A 36 14.97 -0.29 -9.69
CA GLY A 36 15.05 -1.50 -10.53
C GLY A 36 15.74 -2.70 -9.87
N ASP A 37 16.07 -2.64 -8.57
CA ASP A 37 16.57 -3.73 -7.75
C ASP A 37 15.41 -4.66 -7.38
N THR A 38 14.74 -5.19 -8.40
CA THR A 38 13.93 -6.39 -8.26
C THR A 38 14.86 -7.58 -8.48
N THR A 39 15.72 -7.86 -7.50
CA THR A 39 16.19 -9.24 -7.39
C THR A 39 14.94 -10.10 -7.16
N PRO A 40 14.74 -11.21 -7.89
CA PRO A 40 13.48 -11.95 -7.87
C PRO A 40 13.02 -12.39 -6.47
N ASP A 41 13.93 -12.53 -5.50
CA ASP A 41 13.59 -12.79 -4.08
C ASP A 41 13.02 -11.57 -3.32
N MET A 42 13.41 -10.33 -3.65
CA MET A 42 12.87 -9.11 -3.04
C MET A 42 11.49 -8.75 -3.57
N GLU A 43 11.22 -9.08 -4.84
CA GLU A 43 9.92 -8.85 -5.46
C GLU A 43 8.83 -9.67 -4.77
N GLU A 44 9.15 -10.90 -4.34
CA GLU A 44 8.24 -11.80 -3.62
C GLU A 44 8.08 -11.38 -2.15
N GLU A 45 9.14 -11.00 -1.44
CA GLU A 45 9.07 -10.56 -0.03
C GLU A 45 8.39 -9.19 0.12
N VAL A 46 8.68 -8.24 -0.77
CA VAL A 46 7.97 -6.94 -0.82
C VAL A 46 6.54 -7.13 -1.32
N MET A 47 6.27 -8.01 -2.30
CA MET A 47 4.88 -8.32 -2.67
C MET A 47 4.12 -9.03 -1.56
N ASP A 48 4.73 -9.90 -0.77
CA ASP A 48 4.04 -10.57 0.34
C ASP A 48 3.77 -9.59 1.48
N GLU A 49 4.73 -8.74 1.85
CA GLU A 49 4.52 -7.71 2.87
C GLU A 49 3.51 -6.65 2.41
N MET A 50 3.55 -6.28 1.13
CA MET A 50 2.57 -5.39 0.51
C MET A 50 1.22 -6.11 0.38
N SER A 51 1.17 -7.38 0.00
CA SER A 51 -0.05 -8.21 -0.03
C SER A 51 -0.68 -8.28 1.36
N GLU A 52 0.06 -8.55 2.43
CA GLU A 52 -0.50 -8.54 3.79
C GLU A 52 -1.04 -7.15 4.20
N VAL A 53 -0.45 -6.06 3.69
CA VAL A 53 -0.93 -4.69 3.90
C VAL A 53 -2.15 -4.35 3.03
N PHE A 54 -2.23 -4.81 1.79
CA PHE A 54 -3.28 -4.51 0.81
C PHE A 54 -4.43 -5.53 0.80
N ASP A 55 -4.24 -6.75 1.28
CA ASP A 55 -5.24 -7.81 1.42
C ASP A 55 -6.13 -7.59 2.67
N THR A 56 -5.73 -6.65 3.55
CA THR A 56 -6.64 -6.04 4.55
C THR A 56 -7.47 -4.88 3.97
N ALA A 57 -7.17 -4.43 2.75
CA ALA A 57 -7.93 -3.46 1.98
C ALA A 57 -8.85 -4.16 0.98
N GLY A 58 -9.56 -5.20 1.45
CA GLY A 58 -10.88 -5.62 1.00
C GLY A 58 -11.13 -5.66 -0.51
N GLU A 59 -11.08 -6.87 -1.05
CA GLU A 59 -11.85 -7.26 -2.23
C GLU A 59 -13.22 -6.53 -2.22
N PRO A 60 -13.52 -5.66 -3.21
CA PRO A 60 -14.85 -5.10 -3.30
C PRO A 60 -15.82 -6.27 -3.45
N PRO A 61 -16.94 -6.34 -2.69
CA PRO A 61 -17.93 -7.38 -2.90
C PRO A 61 -18.38 -7.31 -4.35
N GLY A 62 -18.02 -8.31 -5.14
CA GLY A 62 -18.46 -8.45 -6.51
C GLY A 62 -19.99 -8.44 -6.54
N PRO A 63 -20.62 -7.86 -7.58
CA PRO A 63 -22.07 -7.87 -7.68
C PRO A 63 -22.55 -9.31 -7.69
N ASP A 64 -23.52 -9.62 -6.84
CA ASP A 64 -24.15 -10.93 -6.70
C ASP A 64 -24.49 -11.52 -8.08
N GLU A 65 -23.74 -12.53 -8.54
CA GLU A 65 -24.15 -13.38 -9.66
C GLU A 65 -24.94 -14.57 -9.10
N ASP A 66 -26.09 -14.28 -8.52
CA ASP A 66 -27.26 -15.14 -8.64
C ASP A 66 -27.63 -15.16 -10.13
N GLU A 67 -27.03 -16.04 -10.94
CA GLU A 67 -27.66 -16.60 -12.15
C GLU A 67 -26.76 -17.59 -12.92
N HIS A 68 -27.30 -18.80 -13.11
CA HIS A 68 -26.95 -19.82 -14.12
C HIS A 68 -25.73 -20.74 -13.93
N SER A 69 -26.01 -21.99 -13.51
CA SER A 69 -25.72 -23.22 -14.29
C SER A 69 -26.25 -24.46 -13.52
N LEU A 70 -27.39 -25.04 -13.96
CA LEU A 70 -27.53 -26.20 -14.86
C LEU A 70 -27.44 -27.56 -14.13
#